data_AF-C0H690-F1
#
_entry.id   AF-C0H690-F1
#
_cell.length_a   1.000
_cell.length_b   1.000
_cell.length_c   1.000
_cell.angle_alpha   90.00
_cell.angle_beta   90.00
_cell.angle_gamma   90.00
#
_symmetry.space_group_name_H-M   'P 1'
#
loop_
_entity.id
_entity.type
_entity.pdbx_description
1 polymer ?
#
loop_
_entity_poly.entity_id
_entity_poly.type
_entity_poly.pdbx_seq_one_letter_code
_entity_poly.pdbx_strand_id
1 'polypeptide(L)'
;MDVRFRLCLFLVILVIVANANVIKEPEKRFHPNLWRPPRCDWPHGVCSYIRDRCAPDTPFPCGPIFACPLPTNKCCCRRPYLPPWAGRR
;
A
#
# COMPACT_ATOMS: atom_id res chain seq x y z
N MET A 1 -29.80 17.91 40.54
CA MET A 1 -28.55 17.51 39.85
C MET A 1 -27.44 18.39 40.38
N ASP A 2 -26.43 17.79 41.00
CA ASP A 2 -25.34 18.53 41.65
C ASP A 2 -24.48 19.27 40.60
N VAL A 3 -24.13 20.53 40.87
CA VAL A 3 -23.34 21.36 39.95
C VAL A 3 -21.97 20.73 39.68
N ARG A 4 -21.44 20.00 40.67
CA ARG A 4 -20.20 19.23 40.56
C ARG A 4 -20.28 18.14 39.50
N PHE A 5 -21.41 17.43 39.42
CA PHE A 5 -21.60 16.37 38.43
C PHE A 5 -21.59 16.92 37.00
N ARG A 6 -22.25 18.07 36.78
CA ARG A 6 -22.27 18.74 35.48
C ARG A 6 -20.87 19.19 35.05
N LEU A 7 -20.09 19.75 35.98
CA LEU A 7 -18.73 20.21 35.70
C LEU A 7 -17.79 19.05 35.31
N CYS A 8 -17.85 17.92 36.04
CA CYS A 8 -17.07 16.73 35.70
C CYS A 8 -17.42 16.18 34.31
N LEU A 9 -18.71 16.15 33.95
CA LEU A 9 -19.15 15.64 32.64
C LEU A 9 -18.59 16.49 31.48
N PHE A 10 -18.62 17.82 31.62
CA PHE A 10 -18.07 18.73 30.61
C PHE A 10 -16.56 18.55 30.39
N LEU A 11 -15.80 18.35 31.48
CA LEU A 11 -14.35 18.13 31.38
C LEU A 11 -14.03 16.81 30.67
N VAL A 12 -14.77 15.73 30.95
CA VAL A 12 -14.59 14.44 30.27
C VAL A 12 -14.87 14.57 28.77
N ILE A 13 -15.94 15.27 28.38
CA ILE A 13 -16.28 15.50 26.98
C ILE A 13 -15.18 16.30 26.26
N LEU A 14 -14.67 17.38 26.87
CA LEU A 14 -13.60 18.19 26.30
C LEU A 14 -12.33 17.38 26.05
N VAL A 15 -11.94 16.52 27.00
CA VAL A 15 -10.77 15.64 26.86
C VAL A 15 -10.98 14.64 25.72
N ILE A 16 -12.16 14.04 25.59
CA ILE A 16 -12.45 13.09 24.50
C ILE A 16 -12.35 13.78 23.13
N VAL A 17 -12.97 14.95 22.98
CA VAL A 17 -12.97 15.69 21.71
C VAL A 17 -11.57 16.17 21.34
N ALA A 18 -10.78 16.64 22.31
CA ALA A 18 -9.41 17.09 22.07
C ALA A 18 -8.51 15.94 21.56
N ASN A 19 -8.67 14.72 22.11
CA ASN A 19 -7.87 13.57 21.71
C ASN A 19 -8.30 12.95 20.36
N ALA A 20 -9.59 13.04 19.99
CA ALA A 20 -10.08 12.48 18.73
C ALA A 20 -9.51 13.17 17.48
N ASN A 21 -9.14 14.45 17.59
CA ASN A 21 -8.65 15.24 16.46
C ASN A 21 -7.20 14.93 16.04
N VAL A 22 -6.44 14.16 16.83
CA VAL A 22 -5.00 13.92 16.60
C VAL A 22 -4.72 12.82 15.57
N ILE A 23 -5.72 12.03 15.15
CA ILE A 23 -5.53 10.93 14.20
C ILE A 23 -5.97 11.35 12.79
N LYS A 24 -5.21 12.25 12.15
CA LYS A 24 -5.23 12.35 10.69
C LYS A 24 -3.94 11.72 10.19
N GLU A 25 -4.01 10.44 9.80
CA GLU A 25 -2.90 9.81 9.11
C GLU A 25 -2.55 10.65 7.86
N PRO A 26 -1.26 10.92 7.62
CA PRO A 26 -0.85 11.65 6.45
C PRO A 26 -1.21 10.79 5.24
N GLU A 27 -2.21 11.25 4.48
CA GLU A 27 -2.50 10.78 3.14
C GLU A 27 -1.15 10.75 2.40
N LYS A 28 -0.62 9.54 2.14
CA LYS A 28 0.62 9.36 1.39
C LYS A 28 0.35 9.92 0.00
N ARG A 29 0.62 11.22 -0.17
CA ARG A 29 0.42 11.94 -1.43
C ARG A 29 1.20 11.19 -2.50
N PHE A 30 0.44 10.54 -3.37
CA PHE A 30 0.93 9.85 -4.55
C PHE A 30 1.58 10.92 -5.43
N HIS A 31 2.92 11.03 -5.43
CA HIS A 31 3.62 11.89 -6.37
C HIS A 31 3.81 11.13 -7.69
N PRO A 32 3.05 11.44 -8.76
CA PRO A 32 3.14 10.69 -10.03
C PRO A 32 4.52 10.77 -10.66
N ASN A 33 5.24 11.88 -10.45
CA ASN A 33 6.53 12.14 -11.10
C ASN A 33 7.74 11.46 -10.42
N LEU A 34 7.55 10.78 -9.28
CA LEU A 34 8.60 9.99 -8.60
C LEU A 34 8.18 8.53 -8.43
N TRP A 35 7.32 8.02 -9.32
CA TRP A 35 6.93 6.61 -9.28
C TRP A 35 8.09 5.72 -9.72
N ARG A 36 8.97 5.40 -8.76
CA ARG A 36 9.87 4.25 -8.89
C ARG A 36 9.02 3.02 -8.59
N PRO A 37 8.77 2.14 -9.56
CA PRO A 37 8.10 0.87 -9.28
C PRO A 37 8.81 0.16 -8.13
N PRO A 38 8.07 -0.48 -7.20
CA PRO A 38 8.69 -1.34 -6.21
C PRO A 38 9.57 -2.39 -6.90
N ARG A 39 10.65 -2.78 -6.22
CA ARG A 39 11.52 -3.83 -6.75
C ARG A 39 10.79 -5.16 -6.75
N CYS A 40 11.07 -5.97 -7.77
CA CYS A 40 10.64 -7.37 -7.84
C CYS A 40 11.49 -8.24 -6.90
N ASP A 41 11.45 -7.91 -5.60
CA ASP A 41 12.11 -8.66 -4.54
C ASP A 41 11.06 -9.40 -3.71
N TRP A 42 11.49 -10.38 -2.93
CA TRP A 42 10.61 -11.11 -2.01
C TRP A 42 9.93 -10.13 -1.04
N PRO A 43 8.61 -10.25 -0.75
CA PRO A 43 7.70 -11.36 -1.09
C PRO A 43 6.93 -11.17 -2.41
N HIS A 44 7.20 -10.11 -3.17
CA HIS A 44 6.40 -9.75 -4.34
C HIS A 44 6.58 -10.70 -5.50
N GLY A 45 7.83 -11.08 -5.78
CA GLY A 45 8.14 -11.96 -6.91
C GLY A 45 9.63 -12.26 -7.03
N VAL A 46 9.99 -12.83 -8.17
CA VAL A 46 11.36 -13.13 -8.55
C VAL A 46 11.57 -12.67 -9.99
N CYS A 47 12.70 -12.03 -10.25
CA CYS A 47 13.11 -11.66 -11.61
C CYS A 47 13.54 -12.90 -12.39
N SER A 48 12.97 -13.07 -13.59
CA SER A 48 13.38 -14.10 -14.55
C SER A 48 13.61 -13.46 -15.92
N TYR A 49 14.34 -14.12 -16.80
CA TYR A 49 14.59 -13.60 -18.14
C TYR A 49 13.27 -13.41 -18.91
N ILE A 50 13.16 -12.34 -19.69
CA ILE A 50 11.87 -11.93 -20.31
C ILE A 50 11.27 -13.02 -21.20
N ARG A 51 12.12 -13.84 -21.85
CA ARG A 51 11.69 -14.93 -22.73
C ARG A 51 11.42 -16.24 -21.99
N ASP A 52 11.92 -16.40 -20.78
CA ASP A 52 11.75 -17.63 -20.02
C ASP A 52 10.34 -17.70 -19.44
N ARG A 53 9.82 -18.92 -19.27
CA ARG A 53 8.57 -19.10 -18.52
C ARG A 53 8.82 -18.82 -17.05
N CYS A 54 7.82 -18.29 -16.37
CA CYS A 54 7.90 -18.11 -14.94
C CYS A 54 7.94 -19.47 -14.22
N ALA A 55 8.65 -19.53 -13.09
CA ALA A 55 8.74 -20.75 -12.28
C ALA A 55 7.36 -21.16 -11.72
N PRO A 56 7.13 -22.46 -11.45
CA PRO A 56 5.84 -22.96 -10.93
C PRO A 56 5.36 -22.27 -9.65
N ASP A 57 6.28 -21.87 -8.76
CA ASP A 57 5.95 -21.16 -7.52
C ASP A 57 5.54 -19.71 -7.73
N THR A 58 5.95 -19.10 -8.84
CA THR A 58 5.65 -17.71 -9.20
C THR A 58 5.16 -17.63 -10.64
N PRO A 59 4.04 -18.28 -11.00
CA PRO A 59 3.74 -18.57 -12.41
C PRO A 59 3.26 -17.35 -13.21
N PHE A 60 2.96 -16.22 -12.56
CA PHE A 60 2.31 -15.08 -13.19
C PHE A 60 3.30 -13.97 -13.54
N PRO A 61 3.33 -13.46 -14.78
CA PRO A 61 4.09 -12.25 -15.10
C PRO A 61 3.37 -11.02 -14.50
N CYS A 62 4.02 -10.32 -13.58
CA CYS A 62 3.47 -9.14 -12.91
C CYS A 62 3.74 -7.83 -13.65
N GLY A 63 3.76 -7.88 -14.98
CA GLY A 63 3.87 -6.70 -15.84
C GLY A 63 5.00 -5.72 -15.48
N PRO A 64 4.92 -4.46 -15.94
CA PRO A 64 5.92 -3.42 -15.68
C PRO A 64 5.76 -2.78 -14.29
N ILE A 65 4.93 -3.35 -13.41
CA ILE A 65 4.58 -2.72 -12.13
C ILE A 65 5.71 -2.88 -11.13
N PHE A 66 6.48 -3.96 -11.27
CA PHE A 66 7.69 -4.22 -10.50
C PHE A 66 8.90 -4.11 -11.40
N ALA A 67 9.95 -3.44 -10.90
CA ALA A 67 11.20 -3.33 -11.63
C ALA A 67 12.16 -4.46 -11.26
N CYS A 68 12.79 -5.03 -12.28
CA CYS A 68 13.96 -5.87 -12.15
C CYS A 68 15.24 -5.05 -12.36
N PRO A 69 16.36 -5.43 -11.72
CA PRO A 69 17.64 -4.74 -11.91
C PRO A 69 18.13 -4.74 -13.36
N LEU A 70 17.83 -5.81 -14.11
CA LEU A 70 18.18 -5.95 -15.52
C LEU A 70 16.94 -5.68 -16.39
N PRO A 71 17.05 -4.84 -17.44
CA PRO A 71 15.94 -4.50 -18.33
C PRO A 71 15.51 -5.67 -19.23
N THR A 72 16.37 -6.69 -19.36
CA THR A 72 16.10 -7.93 -20.09
C THR A 72 15.30 -8.94 -19.26
N ASN A 73 14.99 -8.62 -18.01
CA ASN A 73 14.23 -9.48 -17.11
C ASN A 73 12.80 -8.96 -16.92
N LYS A 74 11.89 -9.89 -16.63
CA LYS A 74 10.52 -9.62 -16.20
C LYS A 74 10.32 -10.09 -14.76
N CYS A 75 9.34 -9.49 -14.08
CA CYS A 75 8.95 -9.93 -12.74
C CYS A 75 7.90 -11.05 -12.82
N CYS A 76 8.17 -12.16 -12.15
CA CYS A 76 7.26 -13.29 -11.97
C CYS A 76 6.77 -13.34 -10.51
N CYS A 77 5.45 -13.38 -10.27
CA CYS A 77 4.88 -13.41 -8.93
C CYS A 77 3.99 -14.63 -8.68
N ARG A 78 3.69 -14.84 -7.40
CA ARG A 78 2.78 -15.90 -6.90
C ARG A 78 1.31 -15.63 -7.22
N ARG A 79 0.93 -14.37 -7.39
CA ARG A 79 -0.44 -13.95 -7.69
C ARG A 79 -0.41 -12.98 -8.86
N PRO A 80 -1.44 -12.98 -9.73
CA PRO A 80 -1.58 -11.95 -10.75
C PRO A 80 -1.70 -10.59 -10.03
N TYR A 81 -0.72 -9.72 -10.24
CA TYR A 81 -0.83 -8.36 -9.76
C TYR A 81 -1.67 -7.57 -10.77
N LEU A 82 -2.89 -7.24 -10.37
CA LEU A 82 -3.73 -6.32 -11.12
C LEU A 82 -3.33 -4.89 -10.73
N PRO A 83 -2.89 -4.05 -11.69
CA PRO A 83 -2.69 -2.65 -11.36
C PRO A 83 -4.01 -2.03 -10.90
N PRO A 84 -3.98 -0.97 -10.06
CA PRO A 84 -5.20 -0.35 -9.51
C PRO A 84 -6.20 0.11 -10.58
N TRP A 85 -5.72 0.34 -11.81
CA TRP A 85 -6.54 0.75 -12.94
C TRP A 85 -7.15 -0.42 -13.74
N ALA A 86 -6.67 -1.65 -13.60
CA ALA A 86 -7.23 -2.79 -14.35
C ALA A 86 -8.61 -3.25 -13.85
N GLY A 87 -8.96 -2.95 -12.59
CA GLY A 87 -10.27 -3.25 -12.01
C GLY A 87 -11.37 -2.25 -12.35
N ARG A 88 -11.06 -1.18 -13.10
CA ARG A 88 -12.07 -0.25 -13.63
C ARG A 88 -12.51 -0.70 -15.02
N ARG A 89 -13.46 -1.63 -15.07
CA ARG A 89 -14.37 -1.78 -16.21
C ARG A 89 -15.78 -1.99 -15.70
#